data_AF-A0AAD3SWK2-F1
#
_entry.id   AF-A0AAD3SWK2-F1
#
_cell.length_a   1.000
_cell.length_b   1.000
_cell.length_c   1.000
_cell.angle_alpha   90.00
_cell.angle_beta   90.00
_cell.angle_gamma   90.00
#
_symmetry.space_group_name_H-M   'P 1'
#
loop_
_entity.id
_entity.type
_entity.pdbx_description
1 polymer ?
#
loop_
_entity_poly.entity_id
_entity_poly.type
_entity_poly.pdbx_seq_one_letter_code
_entity_poly.pdbx_strand_id
1 'polypeptide(L)'
;MKTHYSSAILPIVTLFVFLSINPSHGSGIAVYWGQNGNEGTLSDTCATGNYEYVLISFLTTFGNGQTPVLNLAGHCDPSSNGCTGLSTDITSCQNQGIKVFLSLGGASGSYSLVSTDDADQVAAYLWNNYLGGQSDSRPLGSAVLDGIDFDIESGSDNYWGDLASALKNYSQSVLVSAAPQCPYPDAHLDLAIATGIFDYVWVQFYNNEQCEYVNDDTNLLSAWNQWTSSQANVVFLGLPASTDAASSGYIPPDVLISQVLPSIKASSKYGGVMLWSKYYDNGYSSAIKDSV
;
A
#
# COMPACT_ATOMS: atom_id res chain seq x y z
N MET A 1 30.75 40.68 65.73
CA MET A 1 31.77 40.38 64.70
C MET A 1 31.08 39.51 63.66
N LYS A 2 30.78 40.05 62.47
CA LYS A 2 29.90 39.42 61.47
C LYS A 2 30.63 38.28 60.75
N THR A 3 30.07 37.08 60.79
CA THR A 3 30.50 35.93 59.97
C THR A 3 29.78 35.97 58.62
N HIS A 4 30.55 36.05 57.53
CA HIS A 4 30.06 35.87 56.17
C HIS A 4 30.04 34.37 55.83
N TYR A 5 28.88 33.83 55.47
CA TYR A 5 28.78 32.54 54.77
C TYR A 5 28.57 32.82 53.28
N SER A 6 29.51 32.34 52.46
CA SER A 6 29.45 32.40 51.00
C SER A 6 28.74 31.14 50.51
N SER A 7 27.51 31.26 50.01
CA SER A 7 26.81 30.15 49.35
C SER A 7 27.33 29.97 47.93
N ALA A 8 27.98 28.83 47.67
CA ALA A 8 28.30 28.40 46.32
C ALA A 8 27.04 27.83 45.66
N ILE A 9 26.60 28.44 44.55
CA ILE A 9 25.51 27.94 43.71
C ILE A 9 26.13 27.03 42.65
N LEU A 10 25.81 25.74 42.69
CA LEU A 10 26.20 24.77 41.67
C LEU A 10 25.14 24.81 40.54
N PRO A 11 25.51 25.01 39.26
CA PRO A 11 24.54 24.97 38.18
C PRO A 11 24.20 23.51 37.87
N ILE A 12 22.92 23.15 38.00
CA ILE A 12 22.38 21.87 37.53
C ILE A 12 22.26 21.99 36.00
N VAL A 13 23.14 21.28 35.27
CA VAL A 13 23.02 21.12 33.82
C VAL A 13 22.02 20.00 33.55
N THR A 14 20.80 20.37 33.19
CA THR A 14 19.76 19.43 32.78
C THR A 14 20.07 18.96 31.35
N LEU A 15 20.55 17.73 31.22
CA LEU A 15 20.79 17.08 29.93
C LEU A 15 19.43 16.68 29.32
N PHE A 16 18.89 17.49 28.42
CA PHE A 16 17.75 17.11 27.59
C PHE A 16 18.22 16.07 26.57
N VAL A 17 17.97 14.79 26.86
CA VAL A 17 18.05 13.73 25.86
C VAL A 17 16.86 13.91 24.93
N PHE A 18 17.11 14.52 23.76
CA PHE A 18 16.18 14.42 22.65
C PHE A 18 16.20 12.97 22.16
N LEU A 19 15.27 12.15 22.63
CA LEU A 19 14.88 10.94 21.93
C LEU A 19 14.24 11.41 20.63
N SER A 20 15.00 11.36 19.54
CA SER A 20 14.46 11.41 18.19
C SER A 20 13.56 10.19 18.03
N ILE A 21 12.28 10.34 18.33
CA ILE A 21 11.26 9.39 17.92
C ILE A 21 11.21 9.55 16.40
N ASN A 22 11.99 8.75 15.67
CA ASN A 22 11.67 8.53 14.27
C ASN A 22 10.23 8.05 14.28
N PRO A 23 9.28 8.73 13.60
CA PRO A 23 7.98 8.13 13.40
C PRO A 23 8.28 6.81 12.68
N SER A 24 8.09 5.69 13.37
CA SER A 24 8.05 4.40 12.69
C SER A 24 6.89 4.55 11.72
N HIS A 25 7.19 4.82 10.46
CA HIS A 25 6.21 4.71 9.41
C HIS A 25 5.70 3.27 9.55
N GLY A 26 4.42 3.12 9.90
CA GLY A 26 3.87 1.89 10.49
C GLY A 26 4.35 0.67 9.73
N SER A 27 5.33 -0.03 10.29
CA SER A 27 5.87 -1.23 9.68
C SER A 27 4.82 -2.32 9.81
N GLY A 28 4.53 -3.04 8.73
CA GLY A 28 3.46 -4.03 8.79
C GLY A 28 3.29 -4.84 7.51
N ILE A 29 2.20 -5.58 7.46
CA ILE A 29 1.80 -6.38 6.32
C ILE A 29 0.63 -5.71 5.62
N ALA A 30 0.78 -5.49 4.32
CA ALA A 30 -0.30 -5.10 3.43
C ALA A 30 -0.85 -6.34 2.70
N VAL A 31 -2.15 -6.42 2.44
CA VAL A 31 -2.75 -7.55 1.71
C VAL A 31 -3.82 -7.13 0.72
N TYR A 32 -3.74 -7.69 -0.49
CA TYR A 32 -4.80 -7.55 -1.50
C TYR A 32 -5.99 -8.44 -1.18
N TRP A 33 -7.21 -7.90 -1.24
CA TRP A 33 -8.48 -8.59 -0.98
C TRP A 33 -9.53 -8.18 -2.04
N GLY A 34 -10.36 -9.12 -2.46
CA GLY A 34 -11.53 -8.85 -3.31
C GLY A 34 -11.57 -9.66 -4.61
N GLN A 35 -10.50 -10.37 -4.96
CA GLN A 35 -10.40 -11.12 -6.23
C GLN A 35 -10.76 -12.59 -6.11
N ASN A 36 -11.18 -13.08 -4.94
CA ASN A 36 -11.73 -14.42 -4.81
C ASN A 36 -12.83 -14.49 -3.74
N GLY A 37 -14.06 -14.83 -4.15
CA GLY A 37 -15.22 -14.91 -3.23
C GLY A 37 -15.08 -15.93 -2.09
N ASN A 38 -14.07 -16.80 -2.13
CA ASN A 38 -13.78 -17.77 -1.08
C ASN A 38 -12.64 -17.35 -0.13
N GLU A 39 -12.13 -16.11 -0.21
CA GLU A 39 -11.02 -15.64 0.62
C GLU A 39 -11.41 -15.13 2.02
N GLY A 40 -12.70 -15.22 2.35
CA GLY A 40 -13.30 -14.70 3.57
C GLY A 40 -13.80 -13.26 3.41
N THR A 41 -14.60 -12.79 4.36
CA THR A 41 -15.11 -11.41 4.34
C THR A 41 -13.98 -10.41 4.60
N LEU A 42 -14.22 -9.14 4.28
CA LEU A 42 -13.28 -8.07 4.61
C LEU A 42 -13.14 -7.93 6.13
N SER A 43 -14.25 -8.02 6.88
CA SER A 43 -14.18 -7.98 8.35
C SER A 43 -13.38 -9.16 8.93
N ASP A 44 -13.53 -10.39 8.42
CA ASP A 44 -12.75 -11.55 8.90
C ASP A 44 -11.26 -11.38 8.58
N THR A 45 -10.95 -10.84 7.40
CA THR A 45 -9.58 -10.51 6.98
C THR A 45 -8.92 -9.56 7.98
N CYS A 46 -9.61 -8.48 8.33
CA CYS A 46 -9.13 -7.51 9.32
C CYS A 46 -9.05 -8.10 10.74
N ALA A 47 -10.01 -8.94 11.13
CA ALA A 47 -10.06 -9.56 12.45
C ALA A 47 -8.94 -10.59 12.71
N THR A 48 -8.19 -11.01 11.68
CA THR A 48 -6.96 -11.79 11.87
C THR A 48 -5.91 -11.02 12.68
N GLY A 49 -5.97 -9.68 12.63
CA GLY A 49 -4.97 -8.78 13.21
C GLY A 49 -3.59 -8.89 12.55
N ASN A 50 -3.47 -9.53 11.39
CA ASN A 50 -2.19 -9.75 10.70
C ASN A 50 -1.80 -8.63 9.75
N TYR A 51 -2.70 -7.70 9.45
CA TYR A 51 -2.52 -6.71 8.41
C TYR A 51 -2.77 -5.30 8.94
N GLU A 52 -1.88 -4.39 8.59
CA GLU A 52 -1.97 -2.96 8.87
C GLU A 52 -2.64 -2.23 7.68
N TYR A 53 -2.61 -2.85 6.50
CA TYR A 53 -3.15 -2.31 5.26
C TYR A 53 -3.95 -3.38 4.51
N VAL A 54 -5.15 -3.03 4.04
CA VAL A 54 -5.95 -3.88 3.16
C VAL A 54 -6.27 -3.11 1.89
N LEU A 55 -5.99 -3.74 0.75
CA LEU A 55 -6.22 -3.17 -0.59
C LEU A 55 -7.42 -3.87 -1.22
N ILE A 56 -8.53 -3.13 -1.35
CA ILE A 56 -9.75 -3.62 -2.00
C ILE A 56 -9.52 -3.56 -3.51
N SER A 57 -9.55 -4.72 -4.13
CA SER A 57 -9.10 -4.93 -5.50
C SER A 57 -10.21 -5.52 -6.36
N PHE A 58 -10.62 -4.91 -7.48
CA PHE A 58 -10.04 -3.73 -8.15
C PHE A 58 -11.08 -2.83 -8.80
N LEU A 59 -10.76 -1.55 -8.97
CA LEU A 59 -11.38 -0.71 -10.01
C LEU A 59 -10.70 -1.01 -11.36
N THR A 60 -11.28 -1.93 -12.13
CA THR A 60 -10.68 -2.53 -13.33
C THR A 60 -10.88 -1.72 -14.60
N THR A 61 -11.83 -0.78 -14.60
CA THR A 61 -12.12 0.07 -15.77
C THR A 61 -12.29 1.50 -15.29
N PHE A 62 -11.62 2.45 -15.94
CA PHE A 62 -11.75 3.88 -15.69
C PHE A 62 -10.96 4.70 -16.74
N GLY A 63 -11.18 6.02 -16.75
CA GLY A 63 -10.49 6.96 -17.62
C GLY A 63 -10.86 6.82 -19.11
N ASN A 64 -10.34 7.73 -19.93
CA ASN A 64 -10.68 7.85 -21.36
C ASN A 64 -12.20 7.90 -21.63
N GLY A 65 -12.95 8.60 -20.78
CA GLY A 65 -14.40 8.75 -20.88
C GLY A 65 -15.21 7.48 -20.55
N GLN A 66 -14.58 6.42 -20.06
CA GLN A 66 -15.27 5.19 -19.65
C GLN A 66 -16.04 5.40 -18.33
N THR A 67 -17.16 4.70 -18.18
CA THR A 67 -17.82 4.58 -16.87
C THR A 67 -16.99 3.63 -15.99
N PRO A 68 -16.55 4.04 -14.79
CA PRO A 68 -15.69 3.18 -13.99
C PRO A 68 -16.39 1.90 -13.52
N VAL A 69 -15.64 0.79 -13.47
CA VAL A 69 -16.15 -0.53 -13.06
C VAL A 69 -15.31 -1.06 -11.91
N LEU A 70 -15.99 -1.34 -10.79
CA LEU A 70 -15.46 -2.09 -9.67
C LEU A 70 -15.72 -3.59 -9.91
N ASN A 71 -14.72 -4.43 -9.64
CA ASN A 71 -14.85 -5.88 -9.68
C ASN A 71 -14.35 -6.47 -8.36
N LEU A 72 -15.24 -7.16 -7.64
CA LEU A 72 -14.93 -7.87 -6.39
C LEU A 72 -15.22 -9.38 -6.52
N ALA A 73 -14.95 -9.92 -7.71
CA ALA A 73 -15.14 -11.32 -8.06
C ALA A 73 -16.49 -11.87 -7.59
N GLY A 74 -16.47 -12.86 -6.70
CA GLY A 74 -17.66 -13.53 -6.17
C GLY A 74 -18.22 -12.95 -4.86
N HIS A 75 -17.66 -11.86 -4.33
CA HIS A 75 -18.06 -11.31 -3.03
C HIS A 75 -19.42 -10.62 -3.08
N CYS A 76 -19.61 -9.74 -4.07
CA CYS A 76 -20.82 -8.96 -4.26
C CYS A 76 -20.83 -8.34 -5.67
N ASP A 77 -21.98 -7.83 -6.10
CA ASP A 77 -22.13 -7.16 -7.39
C ASP A 77 -22.30 -5.64 -7.21
N PRO A 78 -21.30 -4.82 -7.59
CA PRO A 78 -21.38 -3.37 -7.51
C PRO A 78 -22.46 -2.76 -8.41
N SER A 79 -22.76 -3.40 -9.56
CA SER A 79 -23.68 -2.86 -10.56
C SER A 79 -25.14 -2.84 -10.10
N SER A 80 -25.48 -3.68 -9.12
CA SER A 80 -26.79 -3.77 -8.48
C SER A 80 -26.82 -3.15 -7.08
N ASN A 81 -25.82 -2.33 -6.72
CA ASN A 81 -25.59 -1.82 -5.35
C ASN A 81 -25.40 -2.91 -4.28
N GLY A 82 -25.09 -4.14 -4.69
CA GLY A 82 -24.92 -5.29 -3.80
C GLY A 82 -23.69 -5.21 -2.89
N CYS A 83 -22.73 -4.33 -3.21
CA CYS A 83 -21.51 -4.15 -2.43
C CYS A 83 -21.58 -3.07 -1.35
N THR A 84 -22.71 -2.37 -1.22
CA THR A 84 -22.86 -1.27 -0.24
C THR A 84 -22.74 -1.73 1.21
N GLY A 85 -23.00 -3.02 1.50
CA GLY A 85 -22.81 -3.62 2.82
C GLY A 85 -21.37 -3.60 3.32
N LEU A 86 -20.37 -3.56 2.41
CA LEU A 86 -18.95 -3.49 2.77
C LEU A 86 -18.59 -2.24 3.57
N SER A 87 -19.44 -1.20 3.55
CA SER A 87 -19.25 -0.02 4.40
C SER A 87 -19.06 -0.38 5.88
N THR A 88 -19.74 -1.42 6.37
CA THR A 88 -19.63 -1.85 7.78
C THR A 88 -18.28 -2.52 8.02
N ASP A 89 -17.87 -3.40 7.11
CA ASP A 89 -16.58 -4.12 7.19
C ASP A 89 -15.40 -3.15 7.11
N ILE A 90 -15.44 -2.19 6.18
CA ILE A 90 -14.42 -1.13 6.05
C ILE A 90 -14.29 -0.37 7.37
N THR A 91 -15.42 0.06 7.95
CA THR A 91 -15.42 0.79 9.23
C THR A 91 -14.90 -0.10 10.38
N SER A 92 -15.20 -1.39 10.35
CA SER A 92 -14.68 -2.38 11.32
C SER A 92 -13.16 -2.50 11.24
N CYS A 93 -12.59 -2.55 10.03
CA CYS A 93 -11.14 -2.53 9.81
C CYS A 93 -10.51 -1.23 10.33
N GLN A 94 -11.08 -0.08 9.96
CA GLN A 94 -10.58 1.24 10.35
C GLN A 94 -10.62 1.46 11.87
N ASN A 95 -11.65 0.95 12.56
CA ASN A 95 -11.73 0.97 14.03
C ASN A 95 -10.64 0.14 14.72
N GLN A 96 -10.03 -0.82 14.00
CA GLN A 96 -8.88 -1.59 14.46
C GLN A 96 -7.54 -0.92 14.09
N GLY A 97 -7.58 0.26 13.45
CA GLY A 97 -6.39 0.99 13.01
C GLY A 97 -5.87 0.58 11.63
N ILE A 98 -6.53 -0.36 10.97
CA ILE A 98 -6.15 -0.86 9.64
C ILE A 98 -6.54 0.16 8.58
N LYS A 99 -5.61 0.46 7.68
CA LYS A 99 -5.84 1.36 6.55
C LYS A 99 -6.44 0.61 5.38
N VAL A 100 -7.54 1.12 4.84
CA VAL A 100 -8.27 0.48 3.75
C VAL A 100 -8.17 1.33 2.48
N PHE A 101 -7.60 0.75 1.43
CA PHE A 101 -7.39 1.38 0.13
C PHE A 101 -8.36 0.81 -0.91
N LEU A 102 -8.69 1.61 -1.92
CA LEU A 102 -9.18 1.07 -3.21
C LEU A 102 -7.98 0.95 -4.15
N SER A 103 -7.77 -0.22 -4.72
CA SER A 103 -6.74 -0.45 -5.73
C SER A 103 -7.30 -0.29 -7.15
N LEU A 104 -6.59 0.51 -7.94
CA LEU A 104 -6.87 0.79 -9.35
C LEU A 104 -6.08 -0.16 -10.23
N GLY A 105 -6.74 -0.69 -11.27
CA GLY A 105 -6.05 -1.45 -12.30
C GLY A 105 -6.05 -2.96 -12.04
N GLY A 106 -4.87 -3.50 -11.78
CA GLY A 106 -4.54 -4.92 -11.72
C GLY A 106 -4.25 -5.54 -13.10
N ALA A 107 -3.84 -6.81 -13.10
CA ALA A 107 -3.41 -7.57 -14.29
C ALA A 107 -4.45 -7.69 -15.42
N SER A 108 -5.71 -7.35 -15.19
CA SER A 108 -6.78 -7.42 -16.20
C SER A 108 -7.77 -6.27 -16.04
N GLY A 109 -8.10 -5.59 -17.13
CA GLY A 109 -8.98 -4.43 -17.11
C GLY A 109 -8.93 -3.61 -18.38
N SER A 110 -9.60 -2.45 -18.36
CA SER A 110 -9.56 -1.43 -19.41
C SER A 110 -9.41 -0.05 -18.77
N TYR A 111 -8.17 0.32 -18.47
CA TYR A 111 -7.86 1.57 -17.79
C TYR A 111 -6.77 2.34 -18.54
N SER A 112 -6.95 3.65 -18.66
CA SER A 112 -5.96 4.57 -19.21
C SER A 112 -6.31 5.99 -18.85
N LEU A 113 -5.32 6.86 -18.79
CA LEU A 113 -5.50 8.31 -18.71
C LEU A 113 -4.99 8.93 -20.01
N VAL A 114 -5.79 9.80 -20.63
CA VAL A 114 -5.44 10.39 -21.93
C VAL A 114 -5.01 11.85 -21.87
N SER A 115 -5.20 12.51 -20.71
CA SER A 115 -4.77 13.88 -20.43
C SER A 115 -4.79 14.16 -18.92
N THR A 116 -4.21 15.28 -18.50
CA THR A 116 -4.37 15.80 -17.14
C THR A 116 -5.84 16.07 -16.79
N ASP A 117 -6.64 16.59 -17.74
CA ASP A 117 -8.09 16.78 -17.54
C ASP A 117 -8.82 15.44 -17.29
N ASP A 118 -8.39 14.34 -17.92
CA ASP A 118 -8.92 13.01 -17.69
C ASP A 118 -8.50 12.48 -16.30
N ALA A 119 -7.25 12.73 -15.89
CA ALA A 119 -6.77 12.44 -14.53
C ALA A 119 -7.61 13.19 -13.47
N ASP A 120 -7.90 14.47 -13.67
CA ASP A 120 -8.74 15.27 -12.78
C ASP A 120 -10.18 14.75 -12.69
N GLN A 121 -10.76 14.31 -13.82
CA GLN A 121 -12.08 13.69 -13.86
C GLN A 121 -12.12 12.37 -13.09
N VAL A 122 -11.09 11.53 -13.24
CA VAL A 122 -10.96 10.28 -12.47
C VAL A 122 -10.77 10.59 -10.98
N ALA A 123 -9.93 11.56 -10.61
CA ALA A 123 -9.79 12.00 -9.22
C ALA A 123 -11.12 12.47 -8.61
N ALA A 124 -11.90 13.26 -9.34
CA ALA A 124 -13.22 13.70 -8.90
C ALA A 124 -14.18 12.52 -8.68
N TYR A 125 -14.16 11.53 -9.57
CA TYR A 125 -14.94 10.30 -9.40
C TYR A 125 -14.53 9.53 -8.15
N LEU A 126 -13.22 9.30 -7.95
CA LEU A 126 -12.69 8.58 -6.79
C LEU A 126 -13.02 9.32 -5.48
N TRP A 127 -12.85 10.64 -5.47
CA TRP A 127 -13.18 11.49 -4.33
C TRP A 127 -14.64 11.33 -3.90
N ASN A 128 -15.57 11.43 -4.86
CA ASN A 128 -17.00 11.41 -4.59
C ASN A 128 -17.57 10.03 -4.28
N ASN A 129 -16.98 8.96 -4.84
CA ASN A 129 -17.54 7.61 -4.72
C ASN A 129 -16.88 6.74 -3.65
N TYR A 130 -15.62 7.03 -3.27
CA TYR A 130 -14.85 6.19 -2.35
C TYR A 130 -14.16 6.96 -1.22
N LEU A 131 -13.84 8.24 -1.42
CA LEU A 131 -13.20 9.07 -0.39
C LEU A 131 -14.21 10.06 0.23
N GLY A 132 -13.76 11.24 0.65
CA GLY A 132 -14.53 12.18 1.47
C GLY A 132 -15.59 13.01 0.73
N GLY A 133 -15.73 12.83 -0.59
CA GLY A 133 -16.76 13.49 -1.38
C GLY A 133 -18.14 12.86 -1.21
N GLN A 134 -19.09 13.28 -2.05
CA GLN A 134 -20.48 12.84 -1.98
C GLN A 134 -20.95 12.33 -3.34
N SER A 135 -21.69 11.23 -3.33
CA SER A 135 -22.32 10.60 -4.50
C SER A 135 -23.57 9.88 -4.03
N ASP A 136 -24.64 9.92 -4.84
CA ASP A 136 -25.91 9.25 -4.52
C ASP A 136 -25.79 7.71 -4.59
N SER A 137 -24.75 7.20 -5.25
CA SER A 137 -24.55 5.77 -5.51
C SER A 137 -23.09 5.34 -5.30
N ARG A 138 -22.62 5.44 -4.05
CA ARG A 138 -21.28 4.98 -3.67
C ARG A 138 -21.19 3.44 -3.72
N PRO A 139 -20.29 2.84 -4.53
CA PRO A 139 -20.28 1.39 -4.75
C PRO A 139 -20.05 0.54 -3.49
N LEU A 140 -19.25 1.06 -2.55
CA LEU A 140 -18.94 0.40 -1.26
C LEU A 140 -19.75 0.96 -0.08
N GLY A 141 -20.80 1.75 -0.37
CA GLY A 141 -21.60 2.43 0.63
C GLY A 141 -20.95 3.69 1.20
N SER A 142 -21.34 4.09 2.40
CA SER A 142 -20.99 5.40 2.98
C SER A 142 -19.59 5.49 3.59
N ALA A 143 -18.87 4.37 3.73
CA ALA A 143 -17.52 4.39 4.27
C ALA A 143 -16.59 5.24 3.41
N VAL A 144 -15.66 5.92 4.08
CA VAL A 144 -14.62 6.74 3.46
C VAL A 144 -13.33 5.96 3.56
N LEU A 145 -12.77 5.57 2.41
CA LEU A 145 -11.49 4.86 2.36
C LEU A 145 -10.34 5.77 2.78
N ASP A 146 -9.26 5.18 3.29
CA ASP A 146 -8.07 5.91 3.72
C ASP A 146 -7.22 6.40 2.52
N GLY A 147 -7.30 5.70 1.39
CA GLY A 147 -6.46 6.01 0.24
C GLY A 147 -6.79 5.27 -1.05
N ILE A 148 -5.98 5.57 -2.06
CA ILE A 148 -6.03 4.99 -3.40
C ILE A 148 -4.69 4.34 -3.73
N ASP A 149 -4.75 3.10 -4.17
CA ASP A 149 -3.60 2.32 -4.64
C ASP A 149 -3.54 2.27 -6.17
N PHE A 150 -2.34 2.42 -6.72
CA PHE A 150 -2.05 2.44 -8.14
C PHE A 150 -1.33 1.12 -8.50
N ASP A 151 -2.11 0.12 -8.89
CA ASP A 151 -1.62 -1.15 -9.42
C ASP A 151 -1.75 -1.16 -10.95
N ILE A 152 -0.91 -0.35 -11.59
CA ILE A 152 -0.95 -0.11 -13.03
C ILE A 152 0.01 -1.07 -13.73
N GLU A 153 -0.53 -2.16 -14.25
CA GLU A 153 0.25 -3.24 -14.86
C GLU A 153 0.28 -3.18 -16.41
N SER A 154 -0.45 -2.26 -17.02
CA SER A 154 -0.53 -2.13 -18.48
C SER A 154 -0.87 -0.72 -18.94
N GLY A 155 -0.68 -0.47 -20.23
CA GLY A 155 -1.05 0.81 -20.86
C GLY A 155 0.10 1.81 -20.87
N SER A 156 -0.21 3.10 -20.69
CA SER A 156 0.79 4.17 -20.71
C SER A 156 1.35 4.47 -19.32
N ASP A 157 2.50 5.13 -19.28
CA ASP A 157 3.14 5.71 -18.09
C ASP A 157 2.68 7.13 -17.76
N ASN A 158 1.85 7.73 -18.62
CA ASN A 158 1.47 9.13 -18.52
C ASN A 158 0.35 9.38 -17.49
N TYR A 159 0.36 10.58 -16.90
CA TYR A 159 -0.69 11.19 -16.08
C TYR A 159 -1.02 10.51 -14.73
N TRP A 160 -0.39 9.39 -14.38
CA TRP A 160 -0.58 8.77 -13.05
C TRP A 160 -0.14 9.68 -11.90
N GLY A 161 0.94 10.44 -12.10
CA GLY A 161 1.39 11.47 -11.15
C GLY A 161 0.42 12.65 -11.05
N ASP A 162 -0.24 13.01 -12.15
CA ASP A 162 -1.30 14.04 -12.15
C ASP A 162 -2.51 13.56 -11.34
N LEU A 163 -2.93 12.30 -11.54
CA LEU A 163 -4.03 11.69 -10.78
C LEU A 163 -3.71 11.67 -9.27
N ALA A 164 -2.51 11.23 -8.88
CA ALA A 164 -2.09 11.23 -7.48
C ALA A 164 -2.07 12.65 -6.88
N SER A 165 -1.62 13.64 -7.66
CA SER A 165 -1.61 15.06 -7.26
C SER A 165 -3.02 15.61 -7.08
N ALA A 166 -3.92 15.31 -8.02
CA ALA A 166 -5.32 15.71 -7.95
C ALA A 166 -6.02 15.13 -6.71
N LEU A 167 -5.75 13.86 -6.36
CA LEU A 167 -6.29 13.22 -5.15
C LEU A 167 -5.81 13.93 -3.87
N LYS A 168 -4.50 14.23 -3.75
CA LYS A 168 -3.95 14.98 -2.62
C LYS A 168 -4.49 16.41 -2.53
N ASN A 169 -4.84 17.02 -3.66
CA ASN A 169 -5.44 18.37 -3.69
C ASN A 169 -6.86 18.41 -3.09
N TYR A 170 -7.63 17.32 -3.15
CA TYR A 170 -8.91 17.24 -2.44
C TYR A 170 -8.73 17.19 -0.92
N SER A 171 -7.76 16.41 -0.46
CA SER A 171 -7.33 16.42 0.94
C SER A 171 -5.93 15.84 1.09
N GLN A 172 -5.07 16.54 1.84
CA GLN A 172 -3.73 16.07 2.18
C GLN A 172 -3.73 14.80 3.04
N SER A 173 -4.88 14.45 3.65
CA SER A 173 -5.04 13.21 4.42
C SER A 173 -5.24 11.97 3.57
N VAL A 174 -5.54 12.10 2.27
CA VAL A 174 -5.71 10.95 1.38
C VAL A 174 -4.35 10.30 1.21
N LEU A 175 -4.27 9.00 1.50
CA LEU A 175 -3.08 8.22 1.24
C LEU A 175 -3.06 7.80 -0.23
N VAL A 176 -1.89 7.85 -0.86
CA VAL A 176 -1.69 7.35 -2.22
C VAL A 176 -0.51 6.40 -2.24
N SER A 177 -0.69 5.27 -2.89
CA SER A 177 0.28 4.20 -2.93
C SER A 177 0.43 3.61 -4.33
N ALA A 178 1.53 2.90 -4.57
CA ALA A 178 1.85 2.32 -5.87
C ALA A 178 2.36 0.89 -5.75
N ALA A 179 2.00 0.06 -6.73
CA ALA A 179 2.42 -1.33 -6.86
C ALA A 179 3.27 -1.54 -8.13
N PRO A 180 4.44 -0.91 -8.28
CA PRO A 180 5.28 -1.14 -9.46
C PRO A 180 5.78 -2.59 -9.51
N GLN A 181 6.08 -3.08 -10.70
CA GLN A 181 6.84 -4.31 -10.88
C GLN A 181 8.28 -4.11 -10.34
N CYS A 182 8.98 -5.17 -9.94
CA CYS A 182 10.35 -5.02 -9.44
C CYS A 182 11.41 -4.48 -10.41
N PRO A 183 11.29 -4.58 -11.75
CA PRO A 183 12.26 -3.99 -12.66
C PRO A 183 12.32 -2.47 -12.46
N TYR A 184 13.52 -1.93 -12.27
CA TYR A 184 13.72 -0.50 -12.07
C TYR A 184 14.40 0.14 -13.30
N PRO A 185 13.87 1.24 -13.87
CA PRO A 185 12.59 1.89 -13.52
C PRO A 185 11.37 1.06 -13.95
N ASP A 186 10.25 1.23 -13.25
CA ASP A 186 8.98 0.61 -13.63
C ASP A 186 8.40 1.25 -14.90
N ALA A 187 7.82 0.42 -15.78
CA ALA A 187 7.36 0.85 -17.10
C ALA A 187 6.13 1.78 -17.07
N HIS A 188 5.36 1.83 -15.99
CA HIS A 188 4.11 2.59 -15.91
C HIS A 188 4.10 3.63 -14.79
N LEU A 189 4.79 3.38 -13.68
CA LEU A 189 4.68 4.15 -12.44
C LEU A 189 5.93 4.95 -12.10
N ASP A 190 7.07 4.77 -12.78
CA ASP A 190 8.32 5.46 -12.41
C ASP A 190 8.19 6.99 -12.48
N LEU A 191 7.54 7.53 -13.52
CA LEU A 191 7.28 8.97 -13.64
C LEU A 191 6.43 9.51 -12.47
N ALA A 192 5.44 8.73 -12.04
CA ALA A 192 4.56 9.09 -10.94
C ALA A 192 5.30 9.00 -9.59
N ILE A 193 6.06 7.93 -9.36
CA ILE A 193 6.86 7.73 -8.14
C ILE A 193 7.94 8.81 -8.02
N ALA A 194 8.57 9.22 -9.12
CA ALA A 194 9.59 10.26 -9.15
C ALA A 194 9.10 11.64 -8.66
N THR A 195 7.79 11.87 -8.58
CA THR A 195 7.22 13.10 -7.98
C THR A 195 7.41 13.18 -6.46
N GLY A 196 7.66 12.03 -5.79
CA GLY A 196 7.74 11.93 -4.33
C GLY A 196 6.39 12.01 -3.60
N ILE A 197 5.28 11.94 -4.34
CA ILE A 197 3.93 12.12 -3.76
C ILE A 197 3.38 10.86 -3.07
N PHE A 198 3.90 9.68 -3.42
CA PHE A 198 3.42 8.40 -2.90
C PHE A 198 3.87 8.16 -1.47
N ASP A 199 2.90 7.89 -0.59
CA ASP A 199 3.15 7.57 0.82
C ASP A 199 3.78 6.18 0.95
N TYR A 200 3.33 5.22 0.14
CA TYR A 200 3.77 3.84 0.16
C TYR A 200 4.03 3.31 -1.25
N VAL A 201 5.09 2.51 -1.41
CA VAL A 201 5.38 1.79 -2.65
C VAL A 201 5.63 0.33 -2.32
N TRP A 202 4.74 -0.57 -2.72
CA TRP A 202 4.88 -2.02 -2.56
C TRP A 202 5.33 -2.65 -3.88
N VAL A 203 6.65 -2.72 -4.02
CA VAL A 203 7.30 -3.24 -5.21
C VAL A 203 7.02 -4.75 -5.33
N GLN A 204 6.49 -5.19 -6.47
CA GLN A 204 6.13 -6.58 -6.73
C GLN A 204 7.38 -7.40 -7.10
N PHE A 205 7.97 -8.11 -6.12
CA PHE A 205 9.14 -8.98 -6.30
C PHE A 205 8.75 -10.40 -6.72
N TYR A 206 7.93 -10.49 -7.77
CA TYR A 206 7.49 -11.74 -8.37
C TYR A 206 7.17 -11.57 -9.87
N ASN A 207 7.03 -12.69 -10.59
CA ASN A 207 6.82 -12.76 -12.04
C ASN A 207 7.95 -12.12 -12.89
N ASN A 208 9.13 -11.87 -12.30
CA ASN A 208 10.25 -11.14 -12.90
C ASN A 208 11.61 -11.67 -12.38
N GLU A 209 12.11 -12.77 -12.97
CA GLU A 209 13.34 -13.46 -12.55
C GLU A 209 14.58 -12.54 -12.40
N GLN A 210 14.63 -11.43 -13.14
CA GLN A 210 15.73 -10.46 -13.11
C GLN A 210 15.83 -9.66 -11.80
N CYS A 211 14.76 -9.62 -10.99
CA CYS A 211 14.71 -8.82 -9.77
C CYS A 211 13.99 -9.50 -8.59
N GLU A 212 13.44 -10.71 -8.75
CA GLU A 212 12.83 -11.47 -7.67
C GLU A 212 13.81 -12.44 -6.99
N TYR A 213 13.31 -13.23 -6.02
CA TYR A 213 14.06 -14.33 -5.42
C TYR A 213 14.08 -15.55 -6.34
N VAL A 214 15.28 -15.97 -6.76
CA VAL A 214 15.49 -17.15 -7.60
C VAL A 214 16.63 -17.99 -7.02
N ASN A 215 16.30 -18.91 -6.12
CA ASN A 215 17.24 -19.73 -5.32
C ASN A 215 18.12 -18.97 -4.31
N ASP A 216 18.40 -17.69 -4.55
CA ASP A 216 19.08 -16.78 -3.62
C ASP A 216 18.49 -15.35 -3.68
N ASP A 217 18.96 -14.47 -2.79
CA ASP A 217 18.46 -13.11 -2.60
C ASP A 217 19.24 -12.02 -3.37
N THR A 218 20.21 -12.39 -4.22
CA THR A 218 21.12 -11.43 -4.88
C THR A 218 20.38 -10.43 -5.76
N ASN A 219 19.53 -10.92 -6.67
CA ASN A 219 18.78 -10.07 -7.60
C ASN A 219 17.75 -9.21 -6.86
N LEU A 220 17.04 -9.81 -5.91
CA LEU A 220 16.08 -9.13 -5.04
C LEU A 220 16.73 -8.00 -4.26
N LEU A 221 17.84 -8.25 -3.56
CA LEU A 221 18.51 -7.23 -2.76
C LEU A 221 19.13 -6.13 -3.62
N SER A 222 19.61 -6.46 -4.82
CA SER A 222 20.07 -5.47 -5.80
C SER A 222 18.94 -4.50 -6.19
N ALA A 223 17.78 -5.04 -6.59
CA ALA A 223 16.62 -4.24 -6.96
C ALA A 223 16.02 -3.47 -5.76
N TRP A 224 15.97 -4.08 -4.58
CA TRP A 224 15.56 -3.41 -3.33
C TRP A 224 16.38 -2.15 -3.04
N ASN A 225 17.70 -2.21 -3.23
CA ASN A 225 18.58 -1.06 -3.04
C ASN A 225 18.32 0.06 -4.06
N GLN A 226 17.93 -0.27 -5.29
CA GLN A 226 17.51 0.72 -6.29
C GLN A 226 16.20 1.39 -5.86
N TRP A 227 15.18 0.60 -5.50
CA TRP A 227 13.87 1.10 -5.09
C TRP A 227 13.93 1.95 -3.82
N THR A 228 14.72 1.57 -2.82
CA THR A 228 14.91 2.37 -1.60
C THR A 228 15.73 3.64 -1.83
N SER A 229 16.43 3.75 -2.97
CA SER A 229 17.10 4.98 -3.42
C SER A 229 16.20 5.90 -4.25
N SER A 230 14.98 5.47 -4.60
CA SER A 230 14.00 6.26 -5.37
C SER A 230 13.38 7.41 -4.54
N GLN A 231 12.42 8.14 -5.12
CA GLN A 231 11.65 9.18 -4.41
C GLN A 231 10.49 8.63 -3.56
N ALA A 232 10.29 7.31 -3.50
CA ALA A 232 9.30 6.71 -2.61
C ALA A 232 9.56 7.10 -1.15
N ASN A 233 8.51 7.40 -0.38
CA ASN A 233 8.65 7.73 1.04
C ASN A 233 8.90 6.47 1.88
N VAL A 234 8.10 5.43 1.65
CA VAL A 234 8.19 4.12 2.29
C VAL A 234 8.12 3.02 1.24
N VAL A 235 8.95 2.00 1.36
CA VAL A 235 9.04 0.87 0.43
C VAL A 235 8.71 -0.43 1.14
N PHE A 236 7.80 -1.21 0.56
CA PHE A 236 7.39 -2.54 1.01
C PHE A 236 7.90 -3.61 0.04
N LEU A 237 8.23 -4.78 0.57
CA LEU A 237 8.57 -5.96 -0.21
C LEU A 237 7.28 -6.69 -0.61
N GLY A 238 6.82 -6.56 -1.86
CA GLY A 238 5.66 -7.27 -2.38
C GLY A 238 5.99 -8.71 -2.77
N LEU A 239 5.24 -9.68 -2.25
CA LEU A 239 5.46 -11.10 -2.43
C LEU A 239 4.16 -11.86 -2.69
N PRO A 240 4.23 -13.00 -3.40
CA PRO A 240 3.11 -13.93 -3.46
C PRO A 240 3.00 -14.69 -2.13
N ALA A 241 1.79 -14.80 -1.59
CA ALA A 241 1.54 -15.48 -0.32
C ALA A 241 1.65 -17.01 -0.39
N SER A 242 1.65 -17.57 -1.61
CA SER A 242 1.88 -19.00 -1.88
C SER A 242 2.47 -19.20 -3.27
N THR A 243 2.96 -20.41 -3.57
CA THR A 243 3.44 -20.78 -4.91
C THR A 243 2.36 -20.71 -5.99
N ASP A 244 1.08 -20.77 -5.62
CA ASP A 244 -0.04 -20.74 -6.57
C ASP A 244 -0.52 -19.31 -6.87
N ALA A 245 0.02 -18.30 -6.18
CA ALA A 245 -0.41 -16.91 -6.30
C ALA A 245 0.29 -16.13 -7.43
N ALA A 246 1.43 -16.63 -7.89
CA ALA A 246 2.27 -16.02 -8.94
C ALA A 246 2.99 -17.11 -9.73
N SER A 247 3.49 -16.81 -10.93
CA SER A 247 4.26 -17.78 -11.72
C SER A 247 5.65 -18.05 -11.16
N SER A 248 6.21 -17.12 -10.41
CA SER A 248 7.56 -17.18 -9.82
C SER A 248 7.71 -16.21 -8.65
N GLY A 249 8.88 -16.17 -8.00
CA GLY A 249 9.20 -15.22 -6.93
C GLY A 249 8.69 -15.56 -5.52
N TYR A 250 8.03 -16.71 -5.31
CA TYR A 250 7.66 -17.15 -3.96
C TYR A 250 8.88 -17.42 -3.09
N ILE A 251 8.85 -16.88 -1.86
CA ILE A 251 9.89 -17.08 -0.85
C ILE A 251 9.28 -17.84 0.32
N PRO A 252 9.78 -19.05 0.70
CA PRO A 252 9.33 -19.71 1.93
C PRO A 252 9.51 -18.81 3.17
N PRO A 253 8.58 -18.85 4.16
CA PRO A 253 8.64 -17.94 5.31
C PRO A 253 9.97 -17.99 6.09
N ASP A 254 10.54 -19.17 6.30
CA ASP A 254 11.81 -19.34 7.00
C ASP A 254 12.99 -18.73 6.22
N VAL A 255 12.96 -18.83 4.90
CA VAL A 255 13.95 -18.20 4.00
C VAL A 255 13.81 -16.67 4.04
N LEU A 256 12.58 -16.15 3.92
CA LEU A 256 12.31 -14.71 4.03
C LEU A 256 12.85 -14.15 5.35
N ILE A 257 12.53 -14.81 6.47
CA ILE A 257 12.93 -14.38 7.82
C ILE A 257 14.45 -14.43 8.00
N SER A 258 15.11 -15.49 7.51
CA SER A 258 16.54 -15.71 7.80
C SER A 258 17.50 -15.05 6.83
N GLN A 259 17.10 -14.84 5.57
CA GLN A 259 17.98 -14.35 4.50
C GLN A 259 17.64 -12.92 4.06
N VAL A 260 16.36 -12.63 3.84
CA VAL A 260 15.93 -11.38 3.18
C VAL A 260 15.60 -10.27 4.18
N LEU A 261 14.71 -10.52 5.14
CA LEU A 261 14.26 -9.51 6.12
C LEU A 261 15.43 -8.81 6.86
N PRO A 262 16.48 -9.50 7.32
CA PRO A 262 17.59 -8.85 8.02
C PRO A 262 18.29 -7.79 7.18
N SER A 263 18.41 -8.01 5.87
CA SER A 263 19.07 -7.11 4.93
C SER A 263 18.17 -5.91 4.60
N ILE A 264 16.90 -6.14 4.27
CA ILE A 264 16.02 -5.06 3.82
C ILE A 264 15.60 -4.11 4.96
N LYS A 265 15.49 -4.64 6.19
CA LYS A 265 15.19 -3.85 7.40
C LYS A 265 16.29 -2.85 7.78
N ALA A 266 17.49 -2.98 7.21
CA ALA A 266 18.56 -1.99 7.39
C ALA A 266 18.28 -0.66 6.67
N SER A 267 17.36 -0.65 5.69
CA SER A 267 16.95 0.58 4.99
C SER A 267 16.04 1.42 5.87
N SER A 268 16.30 2.73 5.95
CA SER A 268 15.41 3.67 6.65
C SER A 268 14.05 3.86 5.97
N LYS A 269 13.89 3.37 4.73
CA LYS A 269 12.63 3.40 3.98
C LYS A 269 11.82 2.11 4.09
N TYR A 270 12.31 1.10 4.80
CA TYR A 270 11.59 -0.15 4.97
C TYR A 270 10.24 0.09 5.66
N GLY A 271 9.16 -0.33 4.99
CA GLY A 271 7.79 -0.26 5.49
C GLY A 271 7.17 -1.62 5.84
N GLY A 272 7.76 -2.72 5.38
CA GLY A 272 7.18 -4.04 5.64
C GLY A 272 7.08 -4.92 4.41
N VAL A 273 6.05 -5.76 4.39
CA VAL A 273 5.78 -6.75 3.34
C VAL A 273 4.38 -6.51 2.78
N MET A 274 4.20 -6.64 1.47
CA MET A 274 2.89 -6.69 0.83
C MET A 274 2.65 -8.12 0.33
N LEU A 275 1.44 -8.64 0.49
CA LEU A 275 1.08 -10.00 0.08
C LEU A 275 -0.01 -9.98 -1.00
N TRP A 276 0.33 -10.59 -2.13
CA TRP A 276 -0.63 -11.04 -3.13
C TRP A 276 -0.95 -12.52 -2.91
N SER A 277 -2.15 -12.91 -2.46
CA SER A 277 -3.26 -12.10 -1.95
C SER A 277 -3.92 -12.83 -0.77
N LYS A 278 -4.97 -12.27 -0.18
CA LYS A 278 -5.65 -12.85 0.98
C LYS A 278 -6.17 -14.27 0.74
N TYR A 279 -6.58 -14.59 -0.49
CA TYR A 279 -7.00 -15.94 -0.87
C TYR A 279 -5.88 -16.98 -0.68
N TYR A 280 -4.65 -16.61 -1.03
CA TYR A 280 -3.49 -17.49 -0.98
C TYR A 280 -2.76 -17.44 0.36
N ASP A 281 -3.04 -16.45 1.20
CA ASP A 281 -2.49 -16.34 2.54
C ASP A 281 -3.16 -17.30 3.52
N ASN A 282 -2.75 -18.57 3.43
CA ASN A 282 -3.15 -19.64 4.34
C ASN A 282 -2.10 -19.86 5.43
N GLY A 283 -1.71 -18.77 6.11
CA GLY A 283 -0.75 -18.78 7.22
C GLY A 283 0.62 -18.20 6.90
N TYR A 284 0.82 -17.66 5.69
CA TYR A 284 2.08 -16.99 5.31
C TYR A 284 2.30 -15.75 6.18
N SER A 285 1.31 -14.86 6.25
CA SER A 285 1.38 -13.66 7.10
C SER A 285 1.59 -14.02 8.57
N SER A 286 0.88 -15.04 9.06
CA SER A 286 1.00 -15.50 10.46
C SER A 286 2.40 -15.99 10.79
N ALA A 287 3.10 -16.61 9.82
CA ALA A 287 4.46 -17.10 10.01
C ALA A 287 5.51 -15.97 10.06
N ILE A 288 5.27 -14.86 9.36
CA ILE A 288 6.25 -13.78 9.21
C ILE A 288 5.97 -12.57 10.10
N LYS A 289 4.75 -12.43 10.63
CA LYS A 289 4.24 -11.25 11.33
C LYS A 289 5.18 -10.71 12.41
N ASP A 290 5.70 -11.56 13.29
CA ASP A 290 6.56 -11.13 14.39
C ASP A 290 7.98 -10.74 13.92
N SER A 291 8.33 -11.01 12.66
CA SER A 291 9.63 -10.70 12.05
C SER A 291 9.60 -9.46 11.16
N VAL A 292 8.43 -9.09 10.64
CA VAL A 292 8.17 -7.86 9.88
C VAL A 292 8.21 -6.67 10.83
#